data_AF-I6AMX4-F1
#
_entry.id   AF-I6AMX4-F1
#
_cell.length_a   1.000
_cell.length_b   1.000
_cell.length_c   1.000
_cell.angle_alpha   90.00
_cell.angle_beta   90.00
_cell.angle_gamma   90.00
#
_symmetry.space_group_name_H-M   'P 1'
#
loop_
_entity.id
_entity.type
_entity.pdbx_description
1 polymer ?
#
loop_
_entity_poly.entity_id
_entity_poly.type
_entity_poly.pdbx_seq_one_letter_code
_entity_poly.pdbx_strand_id
1 'polypeptide(L)'
;MTLEIFARDYVPLIQASVMTLGLLSIAALWYQIRESRKWNKLNSPSLFIDVERSGRLHSALRREFDRISVSYKEYISDGNVKKILNDPDARSTADALLNDLENLGAAVSMGTIDENAAYAVHSARVARLHKIFKEYINAIREEYEDPEVFIELEKIALRWELVHEKRVQENKKNIEKMQEKIREKQGARKIIGK
;
A
#
# COMPACT_ATOMS: atom_id res chain seq x y z
N MET A 1 -9.67 -68.44 12.02
CA MET A 1 -9.97 -67.56 10.87
C MET A 1 -8.90 -67.81 9.82
N THR A 2 -9.25 -68.12 8.58
CA THR A 2 -8.26 -68.37 7.52
C THR A 2 -7.77 -67.05 6.93
N LEU A 3 -6.54 -67.04 6.42
CA LEU A 3 -5.92 -65.88 5.76
C LEU A 3 -6.77 -65.35 4.61
N GLU A 4 -7.46 -66.21 3.88
CA GLU A 4 -8.38 -65.82 2.79
C GLU A 4 -9.58 -65.02 3.28
N ILE A 5 -10.22 -65.42 4.38
CA ILE A 5 -11.36 -64.69 4.96
C ILE A 5 -10.91 -63.31 5.44
N PHE A 6 -9.72 -63.24 6.06
CA PHE A 6 -9.15 -61.97 6.48
C PHE A 6 -8.89 -61.03 5.29
N ALA A 7 -8.23 -61.54 4.25
CA ALA A 7 -7.87 -60.76 3.07
C ALA A 7 -9.12 -60.27 2.30
N ARG A 8 -10.14 -61.12 2.18
CA ARG A 8 -11.37 -60.80 1.43
C ARG A 8 -12.24 -59.77 2.16
N ASP A 9 -12.40 -59.90 3.47
CA ASP A 9 -13.40 -59.12 4.20
C ASP A 9 -12.82 -57.88 4.90
N TYR A 10 -11.57 -57.94 5.40
CA TYR A 10 -10.99 -56.86 6.23
C TYR A 10 -10.08 -55.90 5.45
N VAL A 11 -9.33 -56.38 4.46
CA VAL A 11 -8.42 -55.52 3.68
C VAL A 11 -9.17 -54.39 2.96
N PRO A 12 -10.33 -54.63 2.30
CA PRO A 12 -11.08 -53.55 1.68
C PRO A 12 -11.59 -52.52 2.69
N LEU A 13 -11.98 -52.96 3.89
CA LEU A 13 -12.44 -52.06 4.96
C LEU A 13 -11.29 -51.16 5.45
N ILE A 14 -10.10 -51.73 5.65
CA ILE A 14 -8.90 -50.96 6.02
C ILE A 14 -8.55 -49.98 4.90
N GLN A 15 -8.55 -50.42 3.64
CA GLN A 15 -8.27 -49.57 2.49
C GLN A 15 -9.26 -48.41 2.37
N ALA A 16 -10.56 -48.67 2.53
CA ALA A 16 -11.59 -47.64 2.54
C ALA A 16 -11.38 -46.63 3.68
N SER A 17 -10.99 -47.11 4.86
CA SER A 17 -10.67 -46.26 6.02
C SER A 17 -9.48 -45.36 5.74
N VAL A 18 -8.40 -45.91 5.19
CA VAL A 18 -7.20 -45.16 4.80
C VAL A 18 -7.52 -44.12 3.72
N MET A 19 -8.30 -44.47 2.70
CA MET A 19 -8.73 -43.54 1.66
C MET A 19 -9.57 -42.39 2.22
N THR A 20 -10.49 -42.70 3.14
CA THR A 20 -11.33 -41.69 3.80
C THR A 20 -10.48 -40.72 4.63
N LEU A 21 -9.53 -41.23 5.41
CA LEU A 21 -8.59 -40.40 6.15
C LEU A 21 -7.72 -39.54 5.22
N GLY A 22 -7.27 -40.09 4.09
CA GLY A 22 -6.54 -39.35 3.06
C GLY A 22 -7.36 -38.19 2.48
N LEU A 23 -8.62 -38.43 2.13
CA LEU A 23 -9.51 -37.38 1.61
C LEU A 23 -9.79 -36.29 2.65
N LEU A 24 -10.03 -36.67 3.90
CA LEU A 24 -10.21 -35.71 5.00
C LEU A 24 -8.95 -34.86 5.23
N SER A 25 -7.76 -35.46 5.12
CA SER A 25 -6.48 -34.75 5.21
C SER A 25 -6.32 -33.71 4.10
N ILE A 26 -6.64 -34.07 2.85
CA ILE A 26 -6.60 -33.13 1.71
C ILE A 26 -7.61 -32.00 1.89
N ALA A 27 -8.83 -32.30 2.32
CA ALA A 27 -9.86 -31.30 2.59
C ALA A 27 -9.43 -30.33 3.71
N ALA A 28 -8.82 -30.85 4.77
CA ALA A 28 -8.27 -30.04 5.86
C ALA A 28 -7.13 -29.13 5.39
N LEU A 29 -6.20 -29.64 4.58
CA LEU A 29 -5.12 -28.84 3.99
C LEU A 29 -5.67 -27.72 3.10
N TRP A 30 -6.66 -28.02 2.27
CA TRP A 30 -7.31 -27.01 1.44
C TRP A 30 -7.98 -25.91 2.27
N TYR A 31 -8.64 -26.28 3.36
CA TYR A 31 -9.23 -25.32 4.29
C TYR A 31 -8.15 -24.46 4.97
N GLN A 32 -7.07 -25.07 5.46
CA GLN A 32 -5.93 -24.38 6.05
C GLN A 32 -5.27 -23.40 5.08
N ILE A 33 -5.10 -23.76 3.81
CA ILE A 33 -4.57 -22.86 2.77
C ILE A 33 -5.51 -21.67 2.57
N ARG A 34 -6.83 -21.89 2.55
CA ARG A 34 -7.79 -20.79 2.40
C ARG A 34 -7.76 -19.84 3.59
N GLU A 35 -7.70 -20.37 4.80
CA GLU A 35 -7.66 -19.54 6.00
C GLU A 35 -6.32 -18.82 6.15
N SER A 36 -5.21 -19.48 5.83
CA SER A 36 -3.88 -18.87 5.78
C SER A 36 -3.82 -17.74 4.76
N ARG A 37 -4.49 -17.87 3.59
CA ARG A 37 -4.58 -16.77 2.62
C ARG A 37 -5.33 -15.56 3.17
N LYS A 38 -6.43 -15.78 3.91
CA LYS A 38 -7.15 -14.68 4.56
C LYS A 38 -6.30 -14.04 5.65
N TRP A 39 -5.69 -14.85 6.50
CA TRP A 39 -4.82 -14.36 7.58
C TRP A 39 -3.62 -13.59 7.02
N ASN A 40 -2.95 -14.11 5.99
CA ASN A 40 -1.86 -13.41 5.32
C ASN A 40 -2.34 -12.11 4.68
N LYS A 41 -3.55 -12.07 4.12
CA LYS A 41 -4.15 -10.83 3.61
C LYS A 41 -4.40 -9.81 4.73
N LEU A 42 -4.74 -10.24 5.94
CA LEU A 42 -4.96 -9.37 7.11
C LEU A 42 -3.65 -8.95 7.78
N ASN A 43 -2.64 -9.83 7.79
CA ASN A 43 -1.36 -9.58 8.44
C ASN A 43 -0.39 -8.80 7.53
N SER A 44 -0.48 -8.97 6.22
CA SER A 44 0.33 -8.25 5.22
C SER A 44 0.28 -6.73 5.42
N PRO A 45 -0.90 -6.08 5.59
CA PRO A 45 -0.99 -4.66 5.91
C PRO A 45 -0.16 -4.21 7.12
N SER A 46 0.00 -5.05 8.15
CA SER A 46 0.78 -4.68 9.34
C SER A 46 2.27 -4.47 9.03
N LEU A 47 2.80 -5.16 8.01
CA LEU A 47 4.17 -4.97 7.52
C LEU A 47 4.33 -3.66 6.72
N PHE A 48 3.26 -3.21 6.07
CA PHE A 48 3.28 -1.98 5.26
C PHE A 48 2.88 -0.72 6.04
N ILE A 49 2.20 -0.89 7.18
CA ILE A 49 1.96 0.15 8.19
C ILE A 49 3.13 0.19 9.18
N ASP A 50 4.36 -0.03 8.73
CA ASP A 50 5.54 0.21 9.56
C ASP A 50 5.85 1.71 9.60
N VAL A 51 5.06 2.41 10.42
CA VAL A 51 5.20 3.86 10.67
C VAL A 51 6.59 4.17 11.21
N GLU A 52 7.20 3.25 11.97
CA GLU A 52 8.53 3.43 12.55
C GLU A 52 9.62 3.41 11.48
N ARG A 53 9.63 2.41 10.59
CA ARG A 53 10.56 2.35 9.45
C ARG A 53 10.41 3.56 8.56
N SER A 54 9.18 3.93 8.20
CA SER A 54 8.94 5.15 7.43
C SER A 54 9.50 6.38 8.15
N GLY A 55 9.25 6.52 9.45
CA GLY A 55 9.76 7.63 10.25
C GLY A 55 11.29 7.70 10.27
N ARG A 56 11.96 6.54 10.36
CA ARG A 56 13.42 6.43 10.29
C ARG A 56 13.97 6.85 8.92
N LEU A 57 13.37 6.38 7.83
CA LEU A 57 13.77 6.79 6.47
C LEU A 57 13.61 8.30 6.26
N HIS A 58 12.48 8.87 6.68
CA HIS A 58 12.27 10.33 6.62
C HIS A 58 13.27 11.12 7.47
N SER A 59 13.62 10.62 8.66
CA SER A 59 14.58 11.28 9.55
C SER A 59 16.00 11.22 8.99
N ALA A 60 16.38 10.07 8.42
CA ALA A 60 17.65 9.90 7.73
C ALA A 60 17.72 10.84 6.52
N LEU A 61 16.68 10.86 5.68
CA LEU A 61 16.62 11.72 4.50
C LEU A 61 16.79 13.17 4.90
N ARG A 62 16.07 13.61 5.93
CA ARG A 62 16.17 14.97 6.44
C ARG A 62 17.58 15.34 6.87
N ARG A 63 18.24 14.46 7.62
CA ARG A 63 19.60 14.70 8.10
C ARG A 63 20.57 14.88 6.94
N GLU A 64 20.53 13.98 5.94
CA GLU A 64 21.44 14.08 4.80
C GLU A 64 21.12 15.29 3.91
N PHE A 65 19.84 15.61 3.74
CA PHE A 65 19.41 16.77 2.94
C PHE A 65 19.78 18.09 3.62
N ASP A 66 19.59 18.20 4.93
CA ASP A 66 20.02 19.37 5.72
C ASP A 66 21.56 19.54 5.62
N ARG A 67 22.33 18.44 5.65
CA ARG A 67 23.80 18.45 5.50
C ARG A 67 24.25 19.05 4.15
N ILE A 68 23.57 18.73 3.06
CA ILE A 68 23.88 19.26 1.71
C ILE A 68 23.11 20.54 1.36
N SER A 69 22.44 21.16 2.35
CA SER A 69 21.64 22.38 2.17
C SER A 69 20.55 22.23 1.09
N VAL A 70 19.88 21.07 1.07
CA VAL A 70 18.73 20.77 0.22
C VAL A 70 17.48 20.74 1.09
N SER A 71 16.49 21.58 0.75
CA SER A 71 15.15 21.49 1.34
C SER A 71 14.27 20.64 0.44
N TYR A 72 13.54 19.70 1.05
CA TYR A 72 12.52 18.89 0.37
C TYR A 72 11.11 19.15 0.94
N LYS A 73 10.89 20.34 1.53
CA LYS A 73 9.55 20.78 1.94
C LYS A 73 8.63 20.93 0.72
N GLU A 74 9.22 21.35 -0.38
CA GLU A 74 8.65 21.58 -1.70
C GLU A 74 9.40 20.74 -2.74
N TYR A 75 9.13 21.03 -4.02
CA TYR A 75 9.77 20.39 -5.17
C TYR A 75 11.30 20.54 -5.17
N ILE A 76 12.01 19.45 -5.50
CA ILE A 76 13.47 19.45 -5.61
C ILE A 76 13.84 20.04 -6.97
N SER A 77 14.49 21.21 -6.96
CA SER A 77 15.00 21.85 -8.18
C SER A 77 16.16 21.08 -8.81
N ASP A 78 16.40 21.26 -10.10
CA ASP A 78 17.50 20.61 -10.84
C ASP A 78 18.88 20.82 -10.18
N GLY A 79 19.11 22.02 -9.63
CA GLY A 79 20.33 22.33 -8.89
C GLY A 79 20.49 21.48 -7.62
N ASN A 80 19.39 21.21 -6.92
CA ASN A 80 19.37 20.32 -5.76
C ASN A 80 19.45 18.85 -6.16
N VAL A 81 18.85 18.44 -7.29
CA VAL A 81 19.00 17.08 -7.85
C VAL A 81 20.49 16.78 -8.07
N LYS A 82 21.24 17.68 -8.71
CA LYS A 82 22.69 17.51 -8.90
C LYS A 82 23.46 17.38 -7.58
N LYS A 83 23.07 18.12 -6.54
CA LYS A 83 23.69 17.99 -5.21
C LYS A 83 23.43 16.61 -4.60
N ILE A 84 22.19 16.11 -4.72
CA ILE A 84 21.83 14.78 -4.21
C ILE A 84 22.60 13.71 -4.99
N LEU A 85 22.63 13.77 -6.32
CA LEU A 85 23.32 12.76 -7.15
C LEU A 85 24.83 12.71 -6.92
N ASN A 86 25.46 13.86 -6.63
CA ASN A 86 26.89 13.95 -6.35
C ASN A 86 27.27 13.60 -4.89
N ASP A 87 26.30 13.41 -4.00
CA ASP A 87 26.52 13.05 -2.60
C ASP A 87 26.01 11.62 -2.34
N PRO A 88 26.92 10.63 -2.14
CA PRO A 88 26.53 9.22 -2.03
C PRO A 88 25.54 8.92 -0.90
N ASP A 89 25.67 9.58 0.25
CA ASP A 89 24.82 9.34 1.41
C ASP A 89 23.41 9.91 1.22
N ALA A 90 23.32 11.12 0.65
CA ALA A 90 22.05 11.74 0.31
C ALA A 90 21.33 10.95 -0.79
N ARG A 91 22.06 10.52 -1.83
CA ARG A 91 21.54 9.65 -2.90
C ARG A 91 21.02 8.33 -2.32
N SER A 92 21.84 7.62 -1.56
CA SER A 92 21.45 6.32 -0.98
C SER A 92 20.20 6.44 -0.10
N THR A 93 20.08 7.53 0.66
CA THR A 93 18.91 7.74 1.53
C THR A 93 17.66 8.13 0.75
N ALA A 94 17.79 8.92 -0.32
CA ALA A 94 16.70 9.21 -1.25
C ALA A 94 16.20 7.93 -1.93
N ASP A 95 17.12 7.11 -2.46
CA ASP A 95 16.82 5.84 -3.09
C ASP A 95 16.14 4.87 -2.12
N ALA A 96 16.61 4.79 -0.88
CA ALA A 96 15.98 3.94 0.14
C ALA A 96 14.52 4.34 0.43
N LEU A 97 14.23 5.64 0.48
CA LEU A 97 12.88 6.13 0.66
C LEU A 97 12.00 5.84 -0.57
N LEU A 98 12.51 6.10 -1.78
CA LEU A 98 11.76 5.86 -3.02
C LEU A 98 11.52 4.37 -3.25
N ASN A 99 12.48 3.51 -2.95
CA ASN A 99 12.33 2.05 -2.98
C ASN A 99 11.27 1.55 -2.00
N ASP A 100 11.14 2.17 -0.81
CA ASP A 100 10.05 1.83 0.12
C ASP A 100 8.66 2.09 -0.49
N LEU A 101 8.52 3.24 -1.18
CA LEU A 101 7.27 3.60 -1.85
C LEU A 101 7.03 2.78 -3.13
N GLU A 102 8.08 2.44 -3.87
CA GLU A 102 8.01 1.57 -5.05
C GLU A 102 7.53 0.17 -4.66
N ASN A 103 8.10 -0.41 -3.59
CA ASN A 103 7.66 -1.70 -3.06
C ASN A 103 6.19 -1.66 -2.61
N LEU A 104 5.76 -0.56 -1.99
CA LEU A 104 4.35 -0.35 -1.66
C LEU A 104 3.49 -0.33 -2.95
N GLY A 105 3.91 0.41 -3.97
CA GLY A 105 3.24 0.47 -5.26
C GLY A 105 3.10 -0.89 -5.92
N ALA A 106 4.20 -1.63 -6.02
CA ALA A 106 4.22 -2.98 -6.56
C ALA A 106 3.30 -3.92 -5.77
N ALA A 107 3.33 -3.87 -4.44
CA ALA A 107 2.50 -4.73 -3.59
C ALA A 107 0.99 -4.43 -3.74
N VAL A 108 0.62 -3.16 -3.95
CA VAL A 108 -0.75 -2.75 -4.30
C VAL A 108 -1.12 -3.25 -5.70
N SER A 109 -0.28 -3.03 -6.70
CA SER A 109 -0.50 -3.48 -8.09
C SER A 109 -0.65 -5.01 -8.19
N MET A 110 0.08 -5.77 -7.39
CA MET A 110 -0.04 -7.24 -7.30
C MET A 110 -1.24 -7.72 -6.47
N GLY A 111 -2.01 -6.82 -5.85
CA GLY A 111 -3.15 -7.16 -4.98
C GLY A 111 -2.75 -7.86 -3.67
N THR A 112 -1.48 -7.78 -3.29
CA THR A 112 -0.96 -8.33 -2.02
C THR A 112 -1.36 -7.46 -0.83
N ILE A 113 -1.63 -6.17 -1.09
CA ILE A 113 -2.20 -5.21 -0.14
C ILE A 113 -3.57 -4.78 -0.67
N ASP A 114 -4.54 -4.63 0.24
CA ASP A 114 -5.81 -4.01 -0.09
C ASP A 114 -5.61 -2.52 -0.45
N GLU A 115 -5.95 -2.14 -1.67
CA GLU A 115 -5.72 -0.79 -2.18
C GLU A 115 -6.46 0.28 -1.38
N ASN A 116 -7.67 0.00 -0.88
CA ASN A 116 -8.43 0.97 -0.10
C ASN A 116 -7.77 1.24 1.25
N ALA A 117 -7.30 0.18 1.91
CA ALA A 117 -6.52 0.30 3.14
C ALA A 117 -5.21 1.06 2.90
N ALA A 118 -4.46 0.70 1.85
CA ALA A 118 -3.21 1.38 1.49
C ALA A 118 -3.44 2.87 1.19
N TYR A 119 -4.47 3.19 0.40
CA TYR A 119 -4.87 4.55 0.09
C TYR A 119 -5.19 5.35 1.36
N ALA A 120 -5.97 4.78 2.28
CA ALA A 120 -6.37 5.45 3.51
C ALA A 120 -5.17 5.86 4.39
N VAL A 121 -4.09 5.07 4.38
CA VAL A 121 -2.91 5.30 5.21
C VAL A 121 -1.83 6.12 4.48
N HIS A 122 -1.58 5.82 3.21
CA HIS A 122 -0.37 6.30 2.50
C HIS A 122 -0.63 7.30 1.39
N SER A 123 -1.87 7.56 0.97
CA SER A 123 -2.17 8.39 -0.21
C SER A 123 -1.51 9.76 -0.18
N ALA A 124 -1.66 10.49 0.93
CA ALA A 124 -1.06 11.81 1.10
C ALA A 124 0.47 11.78 1.00
N ARG A 125 1.11 10.76 1.58
CA ARG A 125 2.58 10.59 1.56
C ARG A 125 3.08 10.28 0.15
N VAL A 126 2.46 9.30 -0.51
CA VAL A 126 2.83 8.85 -1.86
C VAL A 126 2.68 9.98 -2.87
N ALA A 127 1.52 10.65 -2.93
CA ALA A 127 1.29 11.73 -3.87
C ALA A 127 2.26 12.90 -3.65
N ARG A 128 2.47 13.30 -2.38
CA ARG A 128 3.38 14.39 -2.03
C ARG A 128 4.83 14.06 -2.38
N LEU A 129 5.32 12.87 -2.02
CA LEU A 129 6.72 12.50 -2.25
C LEU A 129 7.02 12.29 -3.73
N HIS A 130 6.10 11.67 -4.49
CA HIS A 130 6.22 11.59 -5.94
C HIS A 130 6.37 12.99 -6.56
N LYS A 131 5.52 13.95 -6.16
CA LYS A 131 5.61 15.33 -6.63
C LYS A 131 6.94 16.01 -6.27
N ILE A 132 7.44 15.79 -5.05
CA ILE A 132 8.70 16.38 -4.57
C ILE A 132 9.91 15.82 -5.33
N PHE A 133 9.94 14.51 -5.54
CA PHE A 133 11.06 13.76 -6.11
C PHE A 133 10.99 13.59 -7.63
N LYS A 134 10.00 14.20 -8.31
CA LYS A 134 9.78 13.99 -9.75
C LYS A 134 11.04 14.19 -10.60
N GLU A 135 11.77 15.29 -10.41
CA GLU A 135 13.00 15.52 -11.19
C GLU A 135 14.17 14.64 -10.78
N TYR A 136 14.22 14.26 -9.51
CA TYR A 136 15.20 13.27 -9.07
C TYR A 136 14.96 11.92 -9.76
N ILE A 137 13.70 11.47 -9.82
CA ILE A 137 13.31 10.24 -10.52
C ILE A 137 13.66 10.34 -12.00
N ASN A 138 13.35 11.46 -12.66
CA ASN A 138 13.70 11.68 -14.06
C ASN A 138 15.22 11.61 -14.29
N ALA A 139 16.01 12.28 -13.45
CA ALA A 139 17.47 12.26 -13.57
C ALA A 139 18.05 10.86 -13.36
N ILE A 140 17.49 10.08 -12.43
CA ILE A 140 17.88 8.67 -12.22
C ILE A 140 17.51 7.80 -13.44
N ARG A 141 16.33 7.99 -14.04
CA ARG A 141 15.93 7.29 -15.28
C ARG A 141 16.86 7.60 -16.45
N GLU A 142 17.28 8.86 -16.57
CA GLU A 142 18.27 9.28 -17.56
C GLU A 142 19.65 8.66 -17.30
N GLU A 143 20.13 8.65 -16.04
CA GLU A 143 21.42 8.07 -15.65
C GLU A 143 21.51 6.57 -15.93
N TYR A 144 20.44 5.82 -15.66
CA TYR A 144 20.38 4.37 -15.89
C TYR A 144 19.88 3.97 -17.29
N GLU A 145 19.47 4.93 -18.12
CA GLU A 145 18.80 4.68 -19.40
C GLU A 145 17.57 3.75 -19.28
N ASP A 146 16.86 3.83 -18.15
CA ASP A 146 15.72 2.96 -17.83
C ASP A 146 14.50 3.81 -17.43
N PRO A 147 13.46 3.90 -18.30
CA PRO A 147 12.25 4.66 -17.99
C PRO A 147 11.36 3.99 -16.94
N GLU A 148 11.59 2.72 -16.58
CA GLU A 148 10.78 1.99 -15.61
C GLU A 148 11.23 2.19 -14.16
N VAL A 149 12.33 2.90 -13.91
CA VAL A 149 12.77 3.18 -12.54
C VAL A 149 11.68 3.96 -11.79
N PHE A 150 11.25 3.41 -10.65
CA PHE A 150 10.16 3.92 -9.81
C PHE A 150 8.78 4.04 -10.51
N ILE A 151 8.50 3.20 -11.50
CA ILE A 151 7.26 3.26 -12.27
C ILE A 151 6.03 2.88 -11.44
N GLU A 152 6.13 1.94 -10.49
CA GLU A 152 4.97 1.55 -9.68
C GLU A 152 4.57 2.67 -8.73
N LEU A 153 5.53 3.39 -8.14
CA LEU A 153 5.32 4.62 -7.36
C LEU A 153 4.57 5.66 -8.19
N GLU A 154 5.02 5.96 -9.41
CA GLU A 154 4.38 6.95 -10.28
C GLU A 154 2.94 6.53 -10.62
N LYS A 155 2.72 5.27 -11.01
CA LYS A 155 1.39 4.71 -11.29
C LYS A 155 0.43 4.86 -10.12
N ILE A 156 0.86 4.51 -8.90
CA ILE A 156 -0.01 4.63 -7.72
C ILE A 156 -0.23 6.08 -7.31
N ALA A 157 0.78 6.95 -7.43
CA ALA A 157 0.67 8.35 -7.07
C ALA A 157 -0.36 9.07 -7.95
N LEU A 158 -0.27 8.91 -9.27
CA LEU A 158 -1.21 9.52 -10.21
C LEU A 158 -2.64 8.98 -10.02
N ARG A 159 -2.78 7.67 -9.82
CA ARG A 159 -4.08 7.04 -9.58
C ARG A 159 -4.74 7.56 -8.30
N TRP A 160 -3.97 7.65 -7.22
CA TRP A 160 -4.46 8.11 -5.94
C TRP A 160 -4.75 9.61 -5.93
N GLU A 161 -4.01 10.42 -6.68
CA GLU A 161 -4.31 11.85 -6.88
C GLU A 161 -5.66 12.03 -7.56
N LEU A 162 -5.96 11.26 -8.62
CA LEU A 162 -7.29 11.29 -9.27
C LEU A 162 -8.43 10.88 -8.33
N VAL A 163 -8.22 9.89 -7.46
CA VAL A 163 -9.20 9.50 -6.45
C VAL A 163 -9.38 10.61 -5.42
N HIS A 164 -8.29 11.26 -5.02
CA HIS A 164 -8.33 12.36 -4.06
C HIS A 164 -9.12 13.56 -4.60
N GLU A 165 -8.86 13.97 -5.85
CA GLU A 165 -9.58 15.07 -6.51
C GLU A 165 -11.09 14.82 -6.55
N LYS A 166 -11.50 13.59 -6.94
CA LYS A 166 -12.92 13.20 -6.94
C LYS A 166 -13.53 13.32 -5.54
N ARG A 167 -12.86 12.80 -4.51
CA ARG A 167 -13.32 12.89 -3.12
C ARG A 167 -13.40 14.33 -2.62
N VAL A 168 -12.45 15.18 -2.98
CA VAL A 168 -12.47 16.61 -2.61
C VAL A 168 -13.69 17.30 -3.22
N GLN A 169 -13.98 17.05 -4.50
CA GLN A 169 -15.16 17.61 -5.17
C GLN A 169 -16.47 17.12 -4.54
N GLU A 170 -16.58 15.82 -4.24
CA GLU A 170 -17.74 15.22 -3.56
C GLU A 170 -17.93 15.80 -2.16
N ASN A 171 -16.85 15.89 -1.38
CA ASN A 171 -16.88 16.46 -0.04
C ASN A 171 -17.30 17.93 -0.05
N LYS A 172 -16.81 18.72 -1.01
CA LYS A 172 -17.23 20.13 -1.17
C LYS A 172 -18.74 20.24 -1.40
N LYS A 173 -19.29 19.46 -2.33
CA LYS A 173 -20.74 19.41 -2.60
C LYS A 173 -21.54 18.98 -1.37
N ASN A 174 -21.04 18.00 -0.62
CA ASN A 174 -21.71 17.51 0.60
C ASN A 174 -21.70 18.57 1.71
N ILE A 175 -20.59 19.29 1.90
CA ILE A 175 -20.47 20.40 2.85
C ILE A 175 -21.44 21.52 2.49
N GLU A 176 -21.51 21.92 1.22
CA GLU A 176 -22.44 22.95 0.73
C GLU A 176 -23.91 22.56 1.02
N LYS A 177 -24.31 21.32 0.72
CA LYS A 177 -25.65 20.79 1.03
C LYS A 177 -25.94 20.78 2.54
N MET A 178 -24.95 20.43 3.38
CA MET A 178 -25.13 20.46 4.83
C MET A 178 -25.30 21.89 5.35
N GLN A 179 -24.52 22.84 4.83
CA GLN A 179 -24.61 24.25 5.20
C GLN A 179 -25.97 24.85 4.82
N GLU A 180 -26.50 24.52 3.64
CA GLU A 180 -27.84 24.91 3.21
C GLU A 180 -28.92 24.39 4.17
N LYS A 181 -28.92 23.09 4.49
CA LYS A 181 -29.84 22.48 5.46
C LYS A 181 -29.76 23.13 6.85
N ILE A 182 -28.57 23.53 7.29
CA ILE A 182 -28.38 24.24 8.56
C ILE A 182 -29.02 25.63 8.49
N ARG A 183 -28.82 26.37 7.39
CA ARG A 183 -29.43 27.70 7.19
C ARG A 183 -30.95 27.64 7.15
N GLU A 184 -31.53 26.66 6.46
CA GLU A 184 -32.99 26.44 6.43
C GLU A 184 -33.55 26.18 7.83
N LYS A 185 -32.91 25.29 8.61
CA LYS A 185 -33.32 25.00 10.00
C LYS A 185 -33.22 26.23 10.90
N GLN A 186 -32.18 27.05 10.74
CA GLN A 186 -32.01 28.29 11.50
C GLN A 186 -33.05 29.34 11.10
N GLY A 187 -33.38 29.45 9.81
CA GLY A 187 -34.46 30.31 9.30
C GLY A 187 -35.83 29.91 9.85
N ALA A 188 -36.17 28.62 9.81
CA ALA A 188 -37.43 28.10 10.33
C ALA A 188 -37.61 28.36 11.84
N ARG A 189 -36.55 28.20 12.63
CA ARG A 189 -36.58 28.49 14.09
C ARG A 189 -36.84 29.97 14.39
N LYS A 190 -36.35 30.90 13.57
CA LYS A 190 -36.60 32.33 13.74
C LYS A 190 -38.06 32.72 13.46
N ILE A 191 -38.80 31.93 12.67
CA ILE A 191 -40.21 32.19 12.35
C ILE A 191 -41.12 31.72 13.50
N ILE A 192 -40.80 30.58 14.14
CA ILE A 192 -41.63 30.01 15.24
C ILE A 192 -41.46 30.79 16.56
N GLY A 193 -40.34 31.49 16.74
CA GLY A 193 -40.05 32.27 17.94
C GLY A 193 -40.57 33.72 17.94
N LYS A 194 -41.41 34.10 16.97
CA LYS A 194 -42.14 35.38 16.92
C LYS A 194 -43.62 35.13 17.07
#